data_AF-A0A251Y6L7-F1
#
_entry.id   AF-A0A251Y6L7-F1
#
_cell.length_a   1.000
_cell.length_b   1.000
_cell.length_c   1.000
_cell.angle_alpha   90.00
_cell.angle_beta   90.00
_cell.angle_gamma   90.00
#
_symmetry.space_group_name_H-M   'P 1'
#
loop_
_entity.id
_entity.type
_entity.pdbx_description
1 polymer ?
#
loop_
_entity_poly.entity_id
_entity_poly.type
_entity_poly.pdbx_seq_one_letter_code
_entity_poly.pdbx_strand_id
1 'polypeptide(L)'
;MDPSTTYSVSRRYAVGEVEDTLHLLGGRELVSLQLPSGDAVSAVSRLLSRPFTRADLDRAFAAHAPAVAHLVDELVLRDVVVGAPTGSAGSVPDELAHVLDEARRNGGDRTGLGPVPDPASPARVALVGDMIPSLLTGLAEALPSAELGDEDDADLVIAVGSRHVLRDVGARMHAAGRPWLPVHPFDGRFQLVGPVVVPGEGPCLECVALRWASTTPFAADHAAAADAVAVVPRDPSLDAITAGFAARYAARWIHAHDWLVASTVLVIEPKVMEAEAHAVFRVARCGTCGPRPYAGVASPWRA
;
A
#
# COMPACT_ATOMS: atom_id res chain seq x y z
N MET A 1 -14.44 23.50 3.75
CA MET A 1 -13.82 22.96 4.97
C MET A 1 -14.89 22.70 6.02
N ASP A 2 -14.96 21.49 6.56
CA ASP A 2 -15.69 21.18 7.80
C ASP A 2 -15.02 21.88 9.01
N PRO A 3 -15.76 22.66 9.82
CA PRO A 3 -15.22 23.33 11.00
C PRO A 3 -14.74 22.39 12.12
N SER A 4 -15.17 21.13 12.14
CA SER A 4 -14.75 20.15 13.16
C SER A 4 -13.46 19.41 12.80
N THR A 5 -13.03 19.51 11.54
CA THR A 5 -11.84 18.83 11.03
C THR A 5 -10.59 19.68 11.25
N THR A 6 -9.52 19.04 11.74
CA THR A 6 -8.17 19.63 11.72
C THR A 6 -7.52 19.31 10.38
N TYR A 7 -6.83 20.27 9.78
CA TYR A 7 -6.19 20.15 8.47
C TYR A 7 -4.68 20.31 8.59
N SER A 8 -3.92 19.76 7.64
CA SER A 8 -2.48 19.99 7.50
C SER A 8 -2.07 19.88 6.04
N VAL A 9 -0.95 20.48 5.65
CA VAL A 9 -0.35 20.19 4.33
C VAL A 9 0.01 18.71 4.26
N SER A 10 -0.34 18.05 3.16
CA SER A 10 0.05 16.67 2.91
C SER A 10 1.58 16.56 2.96
N ARG A 11 2.10 15.53 3.63
CA ARG A 11 3.55 15.30 3.79
C ARG A 11 4.28 15.07 2.44
N ARG A 12 3.55 14.95 1.33
CA ARG A 12 4.15 14.90 -0.01
C ARG A 12 4.73 16.24 -0.46
N TYR A 13 4.23 17.36 0.08
CA TYR A 13 4.67 18.68 -0.33
C TYR A 13 5.73 19.24 0.63
N ALA A 14 6.85 19.65 0.04
CA ALA A 14 7.76 20.58 0.69
C ALA A 14 7.28 22.01 0.43
N VAL A 15 7.28 22.84 1.46
CA VAL A 15 6.91 24.26 1.39
C VAL A 15 8.17 25.09 1.20
N GLY A 16 8.17 26.01 0.23
CA GLY A 16 9.24 26.97 -0.01
C GLY A 16 8.70 28.36 -0.32
N GLU A 17 9.36 29.40 0.19
CA GLU A 17 8.98 30.80 0.00
C GLU A 17 9.95 31.46 -1.00
N VAL A 18 9.42 32.14 -2.02
CA VAL A 18 10.21 32.94 -2.96
C VAL A 18 9.47 34.25 -3.24
N GLU A 19 10.04 35.37 -2.80
CA GLU A 19 9.45 36.71 -2.95
C GLU A 19 8.00 36.80 -2.43
N ASP A 20 7.02 37.01 -3.32
CA ASP A 20 5.60 37.10 -3.04
C ASP A 20 4.85 35.78 -3.37
N THR A 21 5.59 34.69 -3.56
CA THR A 21 5.04 33.40 -3.96
C THR A 21 5.38 32.29 -2.96
N LEU A 22 4.37 31.52 -2.56
CA LEU A 22 4.53 30.28 -1.81
C LEU A 22 4.49 29.08 -2.74
N HIS A 23 5.54 28.27 -2.75
CA HIS A 23 5.65 27.04 -3.54
C HIS A 23 5.43 25.81 -2.66
N LEU A 24 4.59 24.90 -3.16
CA LEU A 24 4.34 23.58 -2.58
C LEU A 24 4.79 22.56 -3.63
N LEU A 25 5.96 21.94 -3.42
CA LEU A 25 6.57 20.99 -4.35
C LEU A 25 6.33 19.56 -3.88
N GLY A 26 5.57 18.79 -4.67
CA GLY A 26 5.15 17.42 -4.37
C GLY A 26 5.58 16.44 -5.46
N GLY A 27 6.86 16.07 -5.48
CA GLY A 27 7.43 15.15 -6.47
C GLY A 27 7.36 15.70 -7.89
N ARG A 28 6.29 15.37 -8.63
CA ARG A 28 6.04 15.83 -10.02
C ARG A 28 5.05 17.00 -10.10
N GLU A 29 4.48 17.42 -8.97
CA GLU A 29 3.50 18.49 -8.90
C GLU A 29 4.11 19.72 -8.25
N LEU A 30 3.80 20.89 -8.80
CA LEU A 30 4.14 22.18 -8.21
C LEU A 30 2.86 23.01 -8.10
N VAL A 31 2.54 23.42 -6.88
CA VAL A 31 1.47 24.39 -6.62
C VAL A 31 2.12 25.69 -6.20
N SER A 32 1.87 26.76 -6.93
CA SER A 32 2.39 28.09 -6.65
C SER A 32 1.25 29.02 -6.26
N LEU A 33 1.36 29.66 -5.10
CA LEU A 33 0.39 30.60 -4.58
C LEU A 33 1.02 31.99 -4.61
N GLN A 34 0.65 32.79 -5.61
CA GLN A 34 1.02 34.20 -5.65
C GLN A 34 0.17 34.95 -4.61
N LEU A 35 0.83 35.64 -3.70
CA LEU A 35 0.20 36.38 -2.61
C LEU A 35 0.53 37.88 -2.75
N PRO A 36 -0.25 38.77 -2.12
CA PRO A 36 -0.09 40.21 -2.33
C PRO A 36 1.25 40.81 -1.85
N SER A 37 1.98 40.09 -0.99
CA SER A 37 3.26 40.51 -0.43
C SER A 37 4.02 39.35 0.21
N GLY A 38 5.33 39.53 0.44
CA GLY A 38 6.14 38.57 1.21
C GLY A 38 5.62 38.35 2.64
N ASP A 39 5.07 39.38 3.29
CA ASP A 39 4.44 39.21 4.62
C ASP A 39 3.23 38.28 4.57
N ALA A 40 2.44 38.34 3.50
CA ALA A 40 1.32 37.43 3.27
C ALA A 40 1.83 35.99 3.03
N VAL A 41 2.93 35.83 2.28
CA VAL A 41 3.61 34.53 2.09
C VAL A 41 4.01 33.92 3.43
N SER A 42 4.77 34.65 4.25
CA SER A 42 5.24 34.13 5.53
C SER A 42 4.11 33.93 6.55
N ALA A 43 2.99 34.66 6.43
CA ALA A 43 1.79 34.40 7.24
C ALA A 43 1.11 33.08 6.84
N VAL A 44 0.87 32.86 5.54
CA VAL A 44 0.25 31.63 5.03
C VAL A 44 1.17 30.42 5.27
N SER A 45 2.47 30.56 5.02
CA SER A 45 3.47 29.52 5.29
C SER A 45 3.46 29.08 6.77
N ARG A 46 3.40 30.02 7.72
CA ARG A 46 3.29 29.72 9.16
C ARG A 46 1.99 29.03 9.55
N LEU A 47 0.89 29.30 8.84
CA LEU A 47 -0.36 28.54 9.05
C LEU A 47 -0.16 27.09 8.57
N LEU A 48 0.37 26.93 7.36
CA LEU A 48 0.50 25.65 6.67
C LEU A 48 1.59 24.73 7.25
N SER A 49 2.55 25.27 8.01
CA SER A 49 3.64 24.49 8.62
C SER A 49 3.22 23.64 9.84
N ARG A 50 1.97 23.74 10.28
CA ARG A 50 1.41 22.98 11.41
C ARG A 50 -0.03 22.58 11.15
N PRO A 51 -0.59 21.61 11.89
CA PRO A 51 -2.02 21.35 11.85
C PRO A 51 -2.82 22.60 12.26
N PHE A 52 -3.92 22.88 11.56
CA PHE A 52 -4.76 24.05 11.77
C PHE A 52 -6.25 23.73 11.61
N THR A 53 -7.11 24.48 12.29
CA THR A 53 -8.57 24.39 12.13
C THR A 53 -9.10 25.57 11.31
N ARG A 54 -10.39 25.52 10.95
CA ARG A 54 -11.07 26.68 10.35
C ARG A 54 -10.98 27.92 11.25
N ALA A 55 -11.15 27.74 12.56
CA ALA A 55 -11.08 28.84 13.53
C ALA A 55 -9.67 29.47 13.60
N ASP A 56 -8.61 28.68 13.41
CA ASP A 56 -7.25 29.22 13.36
C ASP A 56 -7.01 30.07 12.12
N LEU A 57 -7.55 29.66 10.96
CA LEU A 57 -7.52 30.45 9.73
C LEU A 57 -8.27 31.77 9.90
N ASP A 58 -9.51 31.70 10.40
CA ASP A 58 -10.34 32.89 10.60
C ASP A 58 -9.69 33.87 11.59
N ARG A 59 -9.00 33.37 12.63
CA ARG A 59 -8.25 34.19 13.59
C ARG A 59 -6.99 34.80 12.99
N ALA A 60 -6.21 34.02 12.25
CA ALA A 60 -4.94 34.47 11.68
C ALA A 60 -5.14 35.46 10.52
N PHE A 61 -6.26 35.35 9.80
CA PHE A 61 -6.54 36.14 8.61
C PHE A 61 -7.88 36.89 8.71
N ALA A 62 -8.24 37.44 9.87
CA ALA A 62 -9.57 38.01 10.13
C ALA A 62 -10.09 38.97 9.04
N ALA A 63 -9.24 39.85 8.49
CA ALA A 63 -9.61 40.79 7.43
C ALA A 63 -9.81 40.14 6.05
N HIS A 64 -9.27 38.94 5.83
CA HIS A 64 -9.25 38.21 4.57
C HIS A 64 -9.77 36.77 4.68
N ALA A 65 -10.46 36.44 5.79
CA ALA A 65 -10.85 35.09 6.12
C ALA A 65 -11.62 34.39 4.99
N PRO A 66 -12.57 35.02 4.28
CA PRO A 66 -13.27 34.39 3.16
C PRO A 66 -12.35 34.02 1.98
N ALA A 67 -11.36 34.86 1.67
CA ALA A 67 -10.45 34.63 0.54
C ALA A 67 -9.43 33.53 0.87
N VAL A 68 -8.84 33.57 2.07
CA VAL A 68 -7.89 32.53 2.53
C VAL A 68 -8.60 31.19 2.71
N ALA A 69 -9.83 31.21 3.19
CA ALA A 69 -10.69 30.04 3.24
C ALA A 69 -10.91 29.39 1.88
N HIS A 70 -11.30 30.18 0.88
CA HIS A 70 -11.50 29.68 -0.47
C HIS A 70 -10.20 29.11 -1.05
N LEU A 71 -9.06 29.77 -0.83
CA LEU A 71 -7.75 29.24 -1.19
C LEU A 71 -7.48 27.87 -0.53
N VAL A 72 -7.73 27.74 0.78
CA VAL A 72 -7.53 26.45 1.46
C VAL A 72 -8.52 25.40 0.97
N ASP A 73 -9.77 25.76 0.68
CA ASP A 73 -10.75 24.86 0.08
C ASP A 73 -10.25 24.32 -1.28
N GLU A 74 -9.65 25.18 -2.12
CA GLU A 74 -9.02 24.76 -3.37
C GLU A 74 -7.81 23.84 -3.14
N LEU A 75 -7.00 24.10 -2.11
CA LEU A 75 -5.90 23.20 -1.72
C LEU A 75 -6.41 21.86 -1.19
N VAL A 76 -7.56 21.84 -0.51
CA VAL A 76 -8.22 20.60 -0.05
C VAL A 76 -8.75 19.81 -1.23
N LEU A 77 -9.41 20.45 -2.20
CA LEU A 77 -9.90 19.80 -3.42
C LEU A 77 -8.79 19.16 -4.26
N ARG A 78 -7.54 19.64 -4.12
CA ARG A 78 -6.35 19.14 -4.81
C ARG A 78 -5.51 18.18 -3.97
N ASP A 79 -5.98 17.79 -2.78
CA ASP A 79 -5.23 16.97 -1.82
C ASP A 79 -3.86 17.54 -1.45
N VAL A 80 -3.71 18.87 -1.49
CA VAL A 80 -2.52 19.58 -1.02
C VAL A 80 -2.61 19.82 0.47
N VAL A 81 -3.80 20.19 0.94
CA VAL A 81 -4.18 20.22 2.35
C VAL A 81 -5.14 19.06 2.58
N VAL A 82 -4.87 18.26 3.61
CA VAL A 82 -5.68 17.08 3.93
C VAL A 82 -6.19 17.16 5.35
N GLY A 83 -7.27 16.45 5.65
CA GLY A 83 -7.70 16.22 7.03
C GLY A 83 -6.56 15.54 7.81
N ALA A 84 -6.04 16.24 8.80
CA ALA A 84 -5.11 15.71 9.77
C ALA A 84 -5.89 14.75 10.69
N PRO A 85 -5.29 13.62 11.12
CA PRO A 85 -5.90 12.80 12.16
C PRO A 85 -6.14 13.69 13.39
N THR A 86 -7.40 13.86 13.79
CA THR A 86 -7.75 14.70 14.95
C THR A 86 -7.21 14.04 16.21
N GLY A 87 -6.27 14.71 16.87
CA GLY A 87 -5.68 14.24 18.12
C GLY A 87 -6.65 14.38 19.29
N SER A 88 -7.24 13.26 19.72
CA SER A 88 -7.53 13.00 21.13
C SER A 88 -7.65 11.47 21.33
N ALA A 89 -6.63 10.89 21.97
CA ALA A 89 -6.36 9.45 22.14
C ALA A 89 -6.02 8.70 20.84
N GLY A 90 -4.75 8.31 20.67
CA GLY A 90 -4.29 7.52 19.52
C GLY A 90 -3.76 8.35 18.34
N SER A 91 -2.70 9.14 18.55
CA SER A 91 -2.03 9.82 17.41
C SER A 91 -1.40 8.78 16.50
N VAL A 92 -1.77 8.78 15.21
CA VAL A 92 -1.12 7.97 14.17
C VAL A 92 0.40 8.18 14.23
N PRO A 93 1.21 7.11 14.36
CA PRO A 93 2.67 7.20 14.30
C PRO A 93 3.18 7.98 13.09
N ASP A 94 4.17 8.84 13.28
CA ASP A 94 4.74 9.70 12.21
C ASP A 94 5.24 8.90 11.00
N GLU A 95 5.75 7.69 11.25
CA GLU A 95 6.20 6.72 10.26
C GLU A 95 5.07 6.20 9.34
N LEU A 96 3.83 6.14 9.83
CA LEU A 96 2.67 5.71 9.05
C LEU A 96 2.07 6.83 8.20
N ALA A 97 2.35 8.09 8.51
CA ALA A 97 1.75 9.22 7.82
C ALA A 97 1.99 9.17 6.29
N HIS A 98 3.18 8.77 5.85
CA HIS A 98 3.50 8.66 4.43
C HIS A 98 2.76 7.48 3.77
N VAL A 99 2.67 6.34 4.46
CA VAL A 99 1.96 5.14 4.01
C VAL A 99 0.47 5.43 3.81
N LEU A 100 -0.14 6.10 4.79
CA LEU A 100 -1.56 6.47 4.74
C LEU A 100 -1.86 7.52 3.67
N ASP A 101 -0.98 8.50 3.47
CA ASP A 101 -1.09 9.48 2.39
C ASP A 101 -1.01 8.82 1.01
N GLU A 102 -0.03 7.94 0.81
CA GLU A 102 0.08 7.18 -0.45
C GLU A 102 -1.17 6.35 -0.72
N ALA A 103 -1.67 5.62 0.28
CA ALA A 103 -2.87 4.81 0.12
C ALA A 103 -4.13 5.63 -0.19
N ARG A 104 -4.27 6.85 0.36
CA ARG A 104 -5.35 7.78 -0.01
C ARG A 104 -5.31 8.14 -1.50
N ARG A 105 -4.11 8.29 -2.07
CA ARG A 105 -3.91 8.74 -3.46
C ARG A 105 -4.13 7.67 -4.51
N ASN A 106 -3.98 6.40 -4.16
CA ASN A 106 -4.11 5.30 -5.12
C ASN A 106 -5.55 5.07 -5.62
N GLY A 107 -6.53 5.76 -5.03
CA GLY A 107 -7.93 5.66 -5.39
C GLY A 107 -8.53 4.31 -4.97
N GLY A 108 -9.83 4.17 -5.23
CA GLY A 108 -10.60 2.98 -4.83
C GLY A 108 -11.37 3.18 -3.53
N ASP A 109 -12.50 2.50 -3.43
CA ASP A 109 -13.32 2.51 -2.24
C ASP A 109 -12.65 1.67 -1.14
N ARG A 110 -11.98 2.36 -0.21
CA ARG A 110 -11.31 1.74 0.95
C ARG A 110 -12.28 1.01 1.89
N THR A 111 -13.56 1.33 1.82
CA THR A 111 -14.61 0.64 2.58
C THR A 111 -15.15 -0.61 1.89
N GLY A 112 -14.80 -0.81 0.61
CA GLY A 112 -15.18 -1.99 -0.17
C GLY A 112 -14.61 -3.31 0.36
N LEU A 113 -13.61 -3.24 1.27
CA LEU A 113 -12.98 -4.37 1.95
C LEU A 113 -13.42 -4.49 3.42
N GLY A 114 -14.46 -3.77 3.81
CA GLY A 114 -14.87 -3.61 5.20
C GLY A 114 -14.35 -2.32 5.83
N PRO A 115 -14.55 -2.14 7.15
CA PRO A 115 -14.11 -0.94 7.84
C PRO A 115 -12.60 -0.78 7.75
N VAL A 116 -12.14 0.43 7.45
CA VAL A 116 -10.71 0.77 7.46
C VAL A 116 -10.22 0.66 8.92
N PRO A 117 -9.13 -0.08 9.18
CA PRO A 117 -8.58 -0.22 10.53
C PRO A 117 -8.20 1.15 11.09
N ASP A 118 -8.35 1.32 12.40
CA ASP A 118 -7.85 2.49 13.09
C ASP A 118 -6.32 2.44 13.09
N PRO A 119 -5.60 3.35 12.42
CA PRO A 119 -4.13 3.34 12.37
C PRO A 119 -3.48 3.61 13.74
N ALA A 120 -4.27 4.00 14.74
CA ALA A 120 -3.81 4.13 16.12
C ALA A 120 -3.84 2.80 16.91
N SER A 121 -4.55 1.80 16.40
CA SER A 121 -4.58 0.46 16.99
C SER A 121 -3.37 -0.36 16.50
N PRO A 122 -2.69 -1.11 17.38
CA PRO A 122 -1.58 -1.96 16.95
C PRO A 122 -2.09 -3.04 15.99
N ALA A 123 -1.48 -3.12 14.81
CA ALA A 123 -1.77 -4.16 13.84
C ALA A 123 -0.99 -5.43 14.20
N ARG A 124 -1.62 -6.60 14.11
CA ARG A 124 -0.99 -7.89 14.40
C ARG A 124 -0.54 -8.56 13.11
N VAL A 125 0.73 -8.95 13.04
CA VAL A 125 1.32 -9.60 11.88
C VAL A 125 1.94 -10.93 12.30
N ALA A 126 1.66 -11.99 11.55
CA ALA A 126 2.38 -13.25 11.68
C ALA A 126 3.38 -13.40 10.54
N LEU A 127 4.59 -13.84 10.85
CA LEU A 127 5.64 -14.14 9.87
C LEU A 127 5.81 -15.66 9.78
N VAL A 128 5.64 -16.22 8.58
CA VAL A 128 5.65 -17.69 8.38
C VAL A 128 6.54 -18.04 7.20
N GLY A 129 7.28 -19.15 7.29
CA GLY A 129 8.20 -19.48 6.21
C GLY A 129 9.25 -20.54 6.51
N ASP A 130 9.84 -21.07 5.44
CA ASP A 130 10.95 -22.02 5.45
C ASP A 130 12.26 -21.40 4.93
N MET A 131 12.27 -20.11 4.56
CA MET A 131 13.40 -19.47 3.88
C MET A 131 14.02 -18.32 4.68
N ILE A 132 15.35 -18.38 4.78
CA ILE A 132 16.34 -17.41 5.28
C ILE A 132 15.89 -16.60 6.52
N PRO A 133 16.33 -16.99 7.74
CA PRO A 133 16.06 -16.24 8.97
C PRO A 133 16.36 -14.74 8.86
N SER A 134 17.36 -14.31 8.08
CA SER A 134 17.67 -12.89 7.88
C SER A 134 16.55 -12.10 7.20
N LEU A 135 15.80 -12.68 6.26
CA LEU A 135 14.66 -11.98 5.67
C LEU A 135 13.53 -11.80 6.69
N LEU A 136 13.25 -12.84 7.48
CA LEU A 136 12.22 -12.75 8.53
C LEU A 136 12.60 -11.71 9.59
N THR A 137 13.87 -11.67 10.00
CA THR A 137 14.40 -10.61 10.87
C THR A 137 14.25 -9.23 10.23
N GLY A 138 14.66 -9.07 8.96
CA GLY A 138 14.54 -7.80 8.25
C GLY A 138 13.08 -7.33 8.09
N LEU A 139 12.14 -8.25 7.90
CA LEU A 139 10.71 -7.95 7.88
C LEU A 139 10.19 -7.48 9.24
N ALA A 140 10.60 -8.14 10.32
CA ALA A 140 10.27 -7.71 11.67
C ALA A 140 10.80 -6.30 11.98
N GLU A 141 12.05 -6.01 11.60
CA GLU A 141 12.66 -4.69 11.77
C GLU A 141 12.00 -3.61 10.90
N ALA A 142 11.52 -3.97 9.71
CA ALA A 142 10.87 -3.04 8.78
C ALA A 142 9.39 -2.77 9.09
N LEU A 143 8.80 -3.44 10.09
CA LEU A 143 7.41 -3.28 10.53
C LEU A 143 7.30 -2.84 12.00
N PRO A 144 7.89 -1.69 12.40
CA PRO A 144 7.91 -1.24 13.80
C PRO A 144 6.51 -0.91 14.37
N SER A 145 5.53 -0.67 13.49
CA SER A 145 4.14 -0.34 13.86
C SER A 145 3.23 -1.57 14.03
N ALA A 146 3.79 -2.78 13.89
CA ALA A 146 3.03 -4.03 14.01
C ALA A 146 3.53 -4.88 15.19
N GLU A 147 2.60 -5.52 15.88
CA GLU A 147 2.88 -6.54 16.88
C GLU A 147 3.03 -7.90 16.19
N LEU A 148 4.15 -8.58 16.44
CA LEU A 148 4.36 -9.93 15.92
C LEU A 148 3.63 -10.95 16.78
N GLY A 149 2.86 -11.82 16.15
CA GLY A 149 2.04 -12.82 16.84
C GLY A 149 1.80 -14.09 16.03
N ASP A 150 0.86 -14.90 16.51
CA ASP A 150 0.50 -16.17 15.90
C ASP A 150 -0.37 -15.99 14.65
N GLU A 151 -0.31 -16.97 13.74
CA GLU A 151 -1.14 -16.99 12.52
C GLU A 151 -2.63 -16.80 12.84
N ASP A 152 -3.10 -17.38 13.95
CA ASP A 152 -4.53 -17.47 14.29
C ASP A 152 -5.19 -16.16 14.70
N ASP A 153 -4.38 -15.17 15.13
CA ASP A 153 -4.86 -13.87 15.60
C ASP A 153 -4.34 -12.69 14.76
N ALA A 154 -3.55 -12.97 13.71
CA ALA A 154 -2.97 -11.93 12.86
C ALA A 154 -4.00 -11.26 11.95
N ASP A 155 -3.85 -9.94 11.77
CA ASP A 155 -4.59 -9.13 10.80
C ASP A 155 -4.01 -9.31 9.38
N LEU A 156 -2.72 -9.65 9.29
CA LEU A 156 -2.04 -10.07 8.06
C LEU A 156 -0.99 -11.15 8.34
N VAL A 157 -1.00 -12.22 7.56
CA VAL A 157 0.09 -13.21 7.55
C VAL A 157 1.06 -12.90 6.42
N ILE A 158 2.35 -12.72 6.70
CA ILE A 158 3.39 -12.58 5.67
C ILE A 158 4.09 -13.93 5.52
N ALA A 159 3.96 -14.51 4.34
CA ALA A 159 4.50 -15.83 4.02
C ALA A 159 5.72 -15.71 3.13
N VAL A 160 6.86 -16.22 3.60
CA VAL A 160 8.13 -16.20 2.88
C VAL A 160 8.60 -17.63 2.71
N GLY A 161 8.69 -18.14 1.49
CA GLY A 161 9.14 -19.51 1.36
C GLY A 161 9.20 -20.08 -0.03
N SER A 162 9.50 -21.37 -0.08
CA SER A 162 9.35 -22.17 -1.29
C SER A 162 7.92 -22.12 -1.81
N ARG A 163 7.72 -22.44 -3.10
CA ARG A 163 6.38 -22.51 -3.70
C ARG A 163 5.45 -23.47 -2.98
N HIS A 164 5.99 -24.54 -2.37
CA HIS A 164 5.21 -25.48 -1.58
C HIS A 164 4.69 -24.82 -0.30
N VAL A 165 5.56 -24.14 0.45
CA VAL A 165 5.16 -23.40 1.66
C VAL A 165 4.12 -22.33 1.33
N LEU A 166 4.31 -21.56 0.26
CA LEU A 166 3.32 -20.54 -0.13
C LEU A 166 1.97 -21.14 -0.54
N ARG A 167 1.95 -22.33 -1.16
CA ARG A 167 0.71 -23.05 -1.46
C ARG A 167 0.02 -23.54 -0.20
N ASP A 168 0.77 -24.09 0.75
CA ASP A 168 0.22 -24.61 2.00
C ASP A 168 -0.32 -23.47 2.88
N VAL A 169 0.43 -22.38 3.03
CA VAL A 169 -0.05 -21.17 3.72
C VAL A 169 -1.27 -20.61 2.99
N GLY A 170 -1.20 -20.49 1.66
CA GLY A 170 -2.33 -19.98 0.87
C GLY A 170 -3.60 -20.80 1.04
N ALA A 171 -3.51 -22.13 1.14
CA ALA A 171 -4.65 -23.00 1.42
C ALA A 171 -5.22 -22.76 2.82
N ARG A 172 -4.37 -22.64 3.86
CA ARG A 172 -4.81 -22.32 5.23
C ARG A 172 -5.49 -20.95 5.30
N MET A 173 -4.88 -19.93 4.71
CA MET A 173 -5.40 -18.56 4.73
C MET A 173 -6.70 -18.43 3.95
N HIS A 174 -6.83 -19.15 2.83
CA HIS A 174 -8.09 -19.20 2.08
C HIS A 174 -9.22 -19.87 2.89
N ALA A 175 -8.91 -20.98 3.58
CA ALA A 175 -9.88 -21.66 4.45
C ALA A 175 -10.30 -20.79 5.65
N ALA A 176 -9.37 -19.99 6.19
CA ALA A 176 -9.62 -19.07 7.30
C ALA A 176 -10.24 -17.73 6.88
N GLY A 177 -10.33 -17.43 5.58
CA GLY A 177 -10.75 -16.11 5.10
C GLY A 177 -9.78 -14.98 5.45
N ARG A 178 -8.51 -15.31 5.72
CA ARG A 178 -7.52 -14.37 6.25
C ARG A 178 -6.66 -13.72 5.17
N PRO A 179 -6.47 -12.39 5.20
CA PRO A 179 -5.51 -11.71 4.34
C PRO A 179 -4.08 -12.19 4.58
N TRP A 180 -3.31 -12.32 3.50
CA TRP A 180 -1.90 -12.70 3.60
C TRP A 180 -1.06 -12.15 2.44
N LEU A 181 0.23 -11.95 2.68
CA LEU A 181 1.21 -11.43 1.73
C LEU A 181 2.25 -12.51 1.38
N PRO A 182 2.21 -13.11 0.18
CA PRO A 182 3.28 -13.97 -0.30
C PRO A 182 4.51 -13.14 -0.71
N VAL A 183 5.68 -13.59 -0.25
CA VAL A 183 6.99 -13.20 -0.77
C VAL A 183 7.58 -14.44 -1.43
N HIS A 184 7.65 -14.40 -2.76
CA HIS A 184 8.09 -15.53 -3.57
C HIS A 184 9.57 -15.84 -3.36
N PRO A 185 10.00 -17.08 -3.60
CA PRO A 185 11.42 -17.37 -3.67
C PRO A 185 12.03 -16.63 -4.85
N PHE A 186 13.28 -16.18 -4.71
CA PHE A 186 14.02 -15.60 -5.81
C PHE A 186 14.26 -16.67 -6.89
N ASP A 187 13.89 -16.36 -8.13
CA ASP A 187 13.99 -17.29 -9.26
C ASP A 187 15.34 -17.22 -9.99
N GLY A 188 16.29 -16.43 -9.46
CA GLY A 188 17.59 -16.16 -10.08
C GLY A 188 17.61 -14.90 -10.96
N ARG A 189 16.44 -14.30 -11.24
CA ARG A 189 16.32 -13.06 -12.02
C ARG A 189 15.44 -12.02 -11.35
N PHE A 190 14.30 -12.43 -10.82
CA PHE A 190 13.28 -11.58 -10.25
C PHE A 190 12.95 -12.00 -8.81
N GLN A 191 12.75 -11.00 -7.96
CA GLN A 191 12.10 -11.17 -6.67
C GLN A 191 10.66 -10.64 -6.79
N LEU A 192 9.68 -11.49 -6.43
CA LEU A 192 8.27 -11.13 -6.45
C LEU A 192 7.75 -10.93 -5.03
N VAL A 193 6.98 -9.86 -4.82
CA VAL A 193 6.27 -9.57 -3.57
C VAL A 193 4.81 -9.30 -3.90
N GLY A 194 3.90 -10.00 -3.22
CA GLY A 194 2.47 -9.81 -3.36
C GLY A 194 1.81 -10.63 -4.48
N PRO A 195 0.53 -10.31 -4.78
CA PRO A 195 -0.27 -9.26 -4.15
C PRO A 195 -0.59 -9.60 -2.69
N VAL A 196 -1.07 -8.63 -1.90
CA VAL A 196 -1.79 -8.97 -0.68
C VAL A 196 -3.05 -9.73 -1.08
N VAL A 197 -3.07 -11.02 -0.78
CA VAL A 197 -4.18 -11.90 -1.12
C VAL A 197 -5.27 -11.73 -0.09
N VAL A 198 -6.43 -11.30 -0.55
CA VAL A 198 -7.65 -11.16 0.26
C VAL A 198 -8.64 -12.23 -0.20
N PRO A 199 -8.79 -13.33 0.55
CA PRO A 199 -9.69 -14.41 0.16
C PRO A 199 -11.11 -13.91 -0.12
N GLY A 200 -11.65 -14.23 -1.30
CA GLY A 200 -13.00 -13.85 -1.70
C GLY A 200 -13.10 -12.55 -2.50
N GLU A 201 -12.14 -11.63 -2.36
CA GLU A 201 -12.20 -10.29 -2.96
C GLU A 201 -11.27 -10.16 -4.18
N GLY A 202 -10.00 -10.56 -4.02
CA GLY A 202 -8.93 -10.28 -4.98
C GLY A 202 -8.38 -11.49 -5.75
N PRO A 203 -7.29 -11.29 -6.53
CA PRO A 203 -6.50 -12.39 -7.04
C PRO A 203 -5.86 -13.19 -5.90
N CYS A 204 -5.80 -14.51 -6.05
CA CYS A 204 -4.98 -15.37 -5.19
C CYS A 204 -3.62 -15.67 -5.83
N LEU A 205 -2.73 -16.34 -5.10
CA LEU A 205 -1.43 -16.81 -5.60
C LEU A 205 -1.54 -17.58 -6.93
N GLU A 206 -2.58 -18.41 -7.09
CA GLU A 206 -2.80 -19.17 -8.33
C GLU A 206 -3.20 -18.26 -9.50
N CYS A 207 -3.90 -17.14 -9.26
CA CYS A 207 -4.17 -16.16 -10.32
C CYS A 207 -2.88 -15.52 -10.83
N VAL A 208 -1.93 -15.23 -9.92
CA VAL A 208 -0.59 -14.75 -10.29
C VAL A 208 0.14 -15.80 -11.14
N ALA A 209 0.16 -17.06 -10.68
CA ALA A 209 0.82 -18.15 -11.38
C ALA A 209 0.26 -18.38 -12.79
N LEU A 210 -1.08 -18.34 -12.94
CA LEU A 210 -1.74 -18.45 -14.24
C LEU A 210 -1.42 -17.26 -15.16
N ARG A 211 -1.38 -16.04 -14.60
CA ARG A 211 -1.02 -14.86 -15.37
C ARG A 211 0.43 -14.94 -15.85
N TRP A 212 1.35 -15.35 -14.98
CA TRP A 212 2.75 -15.55 -15.33
C TRP A 212 2.93 -16.65 -16.37
N ALA A 213 2.25 -17.80 -16.22
CA ALA A 213 2.27 -18.86 -17.22
C ALA A 213 1.79 -18.36 -18.60
N SER A 214 0.78 -17.49 -18.65
CA SER A 214 0.24 -16.95 -19.90
C SER A 214 1.21 -16.08 -20.70
N THR A 215 2.31 -15.64 -20.10
CA THR A 215 3.34 -14.82 -20.76
C THR A 215 4.57 -15.62 -21.16
N THR A 216 4.59 -16.94 -20.93
CA THR A 216 5.71 -17.82 -21.33
C THR A 216 5.34 -18.72 -22.52
N PRO A 217 6.32 -19.16 -23.33
CA PRO A 217 6.06 -20.09 -24.44
C PRO A 217 5.78 -21.52 -23.96
N PHE A 218 5.88 -21.80 -22.67
CA PHE A 218 5.71 -23.12 -22.04
C PHE A 218 4.60 -23.11 -20.98
N ALA A 219 3.52 -22.34 -21.23
CA ALA A 219 2.41 -22.18 -20.30
C ALA A 219 1.86 -23.50 -19.72
N ALA A 220 1.79 -24.56 -20.54
CA ALA A 220 1.30 -25.88 -20.13
C ALA A 220 2.20 -26.56 -19.09
N ASP A 221 3.51 -26.35 -19.18
CA ASP A 221 4.51 -26.98 -18.31
C ASP A 221 4.97 -26.04 -17.18
N HIS A 222 4.55 -24.77 -17.20
CA HIS A 222 5.04 -23.74 -16.30
C HIS A 222 4.97 -24.13 -14.82
N ALA A 223 3.85 -24.71 -14.38
CA ALA A 223 3.69 -25.13 -12.98
C ALA A 223 4.69 -26.23 -12.60
N ALA A 224 4.81 -27.27 -13.43
CA ALA A 224 5.73 -28.39 -13.20
C ALA A 224 7.19 -27.92 -13.24
N ALA A 225 7.54 -27.07 -14.21
CA ALA A 225 8.88 -26.49 -14.32
C ALA A 225 9.22 -25.63 -13.10
N ALA A 226 8.32 -24.74 -12.69
CA ALA A 226 8.57 -23.84 -11.58
C ALA A 226 8.63 -24.57 -10.23
N ASP A 227 7.94 -25.70 -10.08
CA ASP A 227 8.02 -26.55 -8.89
C ASP A 227 9.28 -27.42 -8.86
N ALA A 228 9.86 -27.75 -10.02
CA ALA A 228 11.08 -28.54 -10.13
C ALA A 228 12.37 -27.72 -9.91
N VAL A 229 12.28 -26.38 -10.02
CA VAL A 229 13.44 -25.49 -9.85
C VAL A 229 13.76 -25.32 -8.36
N ALA A 230 15.02 -25.60 -8.02
CA ALA A 230 15.54 -25.33 -6.67
C ALA A 230 15.55 -23.83 -6.39
N VAL A 231 15.28 -23.45 -5.13
CA VAL A 231 15.33 -22.06 -4.69
C VAL A 231 16.74 -21.51 -4.88
N VAL A 232 16.85 -20.37 -5.56
CA VAL A 232 18.13 -19.68 -5.74
C VAL A 232 18.44 -18.87 -4.48
N PRO A 233 19.66 -18.99 -3.90
CA PRO A 233 20.01 -18.21 -2.72
C PRO A 233 20.02 -16.71 -3.06
N ARG A 234 19.56 -15.90 -2.11
CA ARG A 234 19.68 -14.43 -2.15
C ARG A 234 20.92 -14.01 -1.37
N ASP A 235 21.51 -12.91 -1.77
CA ASP A 235 22.48 -12.23 -0.92
C ASP A 235 21.76 -11.32 0.11
N PRO A 236 22.43 -10.94 1.21
CA PRO A 236 21.81 -10.13 2.26
C PRO A 236 21.27 -8.77 1.82
N SER A 237 21.83 -8.16 0.76
CA SER A 237 21.34 -6.88 0.26
C SER A 237 19.99 -7.03 -0.44
N LEU A 238 19.81 -8.13 -1.20
CA LEU A 238 18.53 -8.46 -1.80
C LEU A 238 17.49 -8.82 -0.74
N ASP A 239 17.88 -9.53 0.33
CA ASP A 239 17.00 -9.76 1.49
C ASP A 239 16.49 -8.43 2.08
N ALA A 240 17.39 -7.47 2.32
CA ALA A 240 17.02 -6.16 2.89
C ALA A 240 16.09 -5.35 1.97
N ILE A 241 16.35 -5.34 0.66
CA ILE A 241 15.48 -4.69 -0.33
C ILE A 241 14.09 -5.35 -0.33
N THR A 242 14.06 -6.69 -0.34
CA THR A 242 12.81 -7.47 -0.34
C THR A 242 12.01 -7.21 0.94
N ALA A 243 12.67 -7.22 2.11
CA ALA A 243 12.05 -6.91 3.39
C ALA A 243 11.40 -5.53 3.37
N GLY A 244 12.13 -4.49 2.91
CA GLY A 244 11.62 -3.12 2.87
C GLY A 244 10.37 -2.98 1.99
N PHE A 245 10.37 -3.59 0.80
CA PHE A 245 9.20 -3.55 -0.09
C PHE A 245 8.01 -4.37 0.44
N ALA A 246 8.25 -5.56 0.99
CA ALA A 246 7.21 -6.39 1.57
C ALA A 246 6.61 -5.74 2.82
N ALA A 247 7.43 -5.14 3.69
CA ALA A 247 6.97 -4.34 4.82
C ALA A 247 6.13 -3.15 4.36
N ARG A 248 6.52 -2.47 3.28
CA ARG A 248 5.71 -1.38 2.70
C ARG A 248 4.36 -1.87 2.19
N TYR A 249 4.30 -3.01 1.51
CA TYR A 249 3.04 -3.63 1.08
C TYR A 249 2.15 -4.00 2.27
N ALA A 250 2.74 -4.63 3.29
CA ALA A 250 2.06 -4.99 4.51
C ALA A 250 1.50 -3.75 5.25
N ALA A 251 2.31 -2.71 5.45
CA ALA A 251 1.89 -1.47 6.12
C ALA A 251 0.74 -0.77 5.38
N ARG A 252 0.82 -0.69 4.05
CA ARG A 252 -0.25 -0.12 3.20
C ARG A 252 -1.54 -0.93 3.30
N TRP A 253 -1.45 -2.24 3.49
CA TRP A 253 -2.61 -3.07 3.73
C TRP A 253 -3.17 -2.89 5.13
N ILE A 254 -2.42 -3.24 6.17
CA ILE A 254 -2.91 -3.32 7.56
C ILE A 254 -3.41 -1.97 8.10
N HIS A 255 -2.80 -0.85 7.67
CA HIS A 255 -3.17 0.47 8.17
C HIS A 255 -4.09 1.24 7.22
N ALA A 256 -4.22 0.80 5.97
CA ALA A 256 -4.93 1.60 4.97
C ALA A 256 -5.95 0.86 4.10
N HIS A 257 -5.98 -0.48 4.11
CA HIS A 257 -6.74 -1.30 3.15
C HIS A 257 -6.50 -0.84 1.70
N ASP A 258 -5.24 -0.60 1.36
CA ASP A 258 -4.87 -0.10 0.05
C ASP A 258 -5.09 -1.17 -1.04
N TRP A 259 -6.07 -0.92 -1.91
CA TRP A 259 -6.43 -1.82 -3.00
C TRP A 259 -5.31 -2.06 -4.00
N LEU A 260 -4.37 -1.12 -4.16
CA LEU A 260 -3.27 -1.30 -5.09
C LEU A 260 -2.41 -2.49 -4.66
N VAL A 261 -2.02 -2.56 -3.38
CA VAL A 261 -1.17 -3.68 -2.91
C VAL A 261 -1.91 -5.02 -2.93
N ALA A 262 -3.24 -5.02 -2.86
CA ALA A 262 -4.07 -6.20 -3.00
C ALA A 262 -4.33 -6.63 -4.46
N SER A 263 -3.97 -5.78 -5.43
CA SER A 263 -4.19 -6.02 -6.86
C SER A 263 -2.92 -5.94 -7.71
N THR A 264 -1.75 -5.75 -7.10
CA THR A 264 -0.47 -5.71 -7.80
C THR A 264 0.55 -6.69 -7.23
N VAL A 265 1.37 -7.26 -8.10
CA VAL A 265 2.62 -7.94 -7.73
C VAL A 265 3.76 -6.97 -7.99
N LEU A 266 4.59 -6.72 -6.98
CA LEU A 266 5.85 -6.04 -7.18
C LEU A 266 6.87 -7.03 -7.73
N VAL A 267 7.51 -6.68 -8.84
CA VAL A 267 8.63 -7.39 -9.44
C VAL A 267 9.87 -6.53 -9.27
N ILE A 268 10.90 -7.09 -8.64
CA ILE A 268 12.21 -6.46 -8.45
C ILE A 268 13.21 -7.21 -9.32
N GLU A 269 13.91 -6.53 -10.24
CA GLU A 269 15.00 -7.09 -11.05
C GLU A 269 16.36 -6.57 -10.51
N PRO A 270 17.06 -7.32 -9.65
CA PRO A 270 18.24 -6.82 -8.94
C PRO A 270 19.41 -6.52 -9.88
N LYS A 271 19.46 -7.17 -11.05
CA LYS A 271 20.52 -6.99 -12.05
C LYS A 271 20.57 -5.56 -12.59
N VAL A 272 19.41 -4.92 -12.76
CA VAL A 272 19.27 -3.56 -13.30
C VAL A 272 18.74 -2.57 -12.26
N MET A 273 18.48 -3.03 -11.03
CA MET A 273 17.91 -2.25 -9.94
C MET A 273 16.57 -1.61 -10.32
N GLU A 274 15.71 -2.38 -11.00
CA GLU A 274 14.38 -1.96 -11.42
C GLU A 274 13.31 -2.60 -10.52
N ALA A 275 12.26 -1.84 -10.23
CA ALA A 275 11.12 -2.31 -9.45
C ALA A 275 9.82 -1.81 -10.07
N GLU A 276 8.96 -2.73 -10.49
CA GLU A 276 7.69 -2.43 -11.15
C GLU A 276 6.52 -3.12 -10.45
N ALA A 277 5.40 -2.42 -10.31
CA ALA A 277 4.16 -3.00 -9.82
C ALA A 277 3.27 -3.40 -11.00
N HIS A 278 2.99 -4.70 -11.13
CA HIS A 278 2.15 -5.23 -12.21
C HIS A 278 0.77 -5.59 -11.67
N ALA A 279 -0.27 -5.05 -12.30
CA ALA A 279 -1.64 -5.39 -11.97
C ALA A 279 -1.93 -6.88 -12.23
N VAL A 280 -2.61 -7.53 -11.28
CA VAL A 280 -3.09 -8.90 -11.37
C VAL A 280 -4.58 -8.93 -11.10
N PHE A 281 -5.32 -9.62 -11.96
CA PHE A 281 -6.76 -9.75 -11.84
C PHE A 281 -7.14 -11.15 -11.35
N ARG A 282 -8.23 -11.23 -10.59
CA ARG A 282 -8.83 -12.51 -10.21
C ARG A 282 -9.29 -13.24 -11.46
N VAL A 283 -8.75 -14.44 -11.68
CA VAL A 283 -9.14 -15.29 -12.81
C VAL A 283 -10.48 -15.97 -12.46
N ALA A 284 -11.51 -15.70 -13.25
CA ALA A 284 -12.87 -16.22 -13.01
C ALA A 284 -12.93 -17.76 -12.93
N ARG A 285 -12.06 -18.46 -13.67
CA ARG A 285 -11.96 -19.93 -13.68
C ARG A 285 -10.83 -20.47 -12.79
N CYS A 286 -10.32 -19.68 -11.85
CA CYS A 286 -9.26 -20.11 -10.97
C CYS A 286 -9.71 -21.32 -10.14
N GLY A 287 -8.93 -22.40 -10.15
CA GLY A 287 -9.20 -23.59 -9.35
C GLY A 287 -9.24 -23.32 -7.84
N THR A 288 -8.52 -22.29 -7.38
CA THR A 288 -8.41 -21.95 -5.95
C THR A 288 -9.49 -20.97 -5.50
N CYS A 289 -9.57 -19.79 -6.13
CA CYS A 289 -10.46 -18.72 -5.68
C CYS A 289 -11.65 -18.43 -6.61
N GLY A 290 -11.82 -19.17 -7.71
CA GLY A 290 -12.94 -18.98 -8.63
C GLY A 290 -14.26 -19.45 -8.01
N PRO A 291 -15.41 -18.81 -8.33
CA PRO A 291 -16.72 -19.25 -7.84
C PRO A 291 -17.00 -20.69 -8.32
N ARG A 292 -17.45 -21.55 -7.39
CA ARG A 292 -17.88 -22.93 -7.68
C ARG A 292 -19.36 -23.12 -7.35
N PRO A 293 -20.12 -23.91 -8.14
CA PRO A 293 -19.72 -24.51 -9.42
C PRO A 293 -19.53 -23.44 -10.50
N TYR A 294 -18.64 -23.69 -11.48
CA TYR A 294 -18.44 -22.74 -12.58
C TYR A 294 -19.77 -22.54 -13.32
N ALA A 295 -20.38 -21.37 -13.18
CA ALA A 295 -21.59 -20.98 -13.92
C ALA A 295 -21.27 -20.62 -15.38
N GLY A 296 -20.36 -21.35 -16.01
CA GLY A 296 -20.09 -21.24 -17.44
C GLY A 296 -21.11 -22.09 -18.18
N VAL A 297 -22.16 -21.47 -18.72
CA VAL A 297 -23.01 -22.13 -19.70
C VAL A 297 -22.12 -22.55 -20.86
N ALA A 298 -22.11 -23.84 -21.21
CA ALA A 298 -21.41 -24.31 -22.39
C ALA A 298 -21.93 -23.51 -23.59
N SER A 299 -21.02 -22.89 -24.35
CA SER A 299 -21.40 -22.19 -25.57
C SER A 299 -22.07 -23.20 -26.52
N PRO A 300 -23.27 -22.91 -27.06
CA PRO A 300 -24.02 -23.86 -27.89
C PRO A 300 -23.30 -24.24 -29.19
N TRP A 301 -22.19 -23.58 -29.50
CA TRP A 301 -21.40 -23.79 -30.71
C TRP A 301 -20.25 -24.80 -30.55
N ARG A 302 -20.10 -25.44 -29.38
CA ARG A 302 -19.25 -26.62 -29.22
C ARG A 302 -20.13 -27.85 -29.02
N ALA A 303 -20.57 -28.41 -30.14
CA ALA A 303 -20.96 -29.81 -30.30
C ALA A 303 -19.83 -30.54 -31.05
#